data_AF-A0A928DRH5-F1
#
_entry.id   AF-A0A928DRH5-F1
#
_cell.length_a   1.000
_cell.length_b   1.000
_cell.length_c   1.000
_cell.angle_alpha   90.00
_cell.angle_beta   90.00
_cell.angle_gamma   90.00
#
_symmetry.space_group_name_H-M   'P 1'
#
loop_
_entity.id
_entity.type
_entity.pdbx_description
1 polymer ?
#
loop_
_entity_poly.entity_id
_entity_poly.type
_entity_poly.pdbx_seq_one_letter_code
_entity_poly.pdbx_strand_id
1 'polypeptide(L)'
;MKEGFTLVELLVVVLIIGILASIAMPHYEKAVWNARTSQLYTSAKALSEAQELYYTANGRYANRFSSFSLQFDGLKKLRLHLQAVQ
;
A
#
# COMPACT_ATOMS: atom_id res chain seq x y z
N MET A 1 -42.08 4.88 30.64
CA MET A 1 -42.02 5.76 29.46
C MET A 1 -40.63 5.58 28.86
N LYS A 2 -40.51 5.29 27.56
CA LYS A 2 -39.19 5.19 26.93
C LYS A 2 -38.68 6.60 26.71
N GLU A 3 -37.58 6.96 27.35
CA GLU A 3 -36.90 8.24 27.12
C GLU A 3 -36.37 8.25 25.69
N GLY A 4 -36.85 9.20 24.89
CA GLY A 4 -36.40 9.41 23.52
C GLY A 4 -35.19 10.35 23.52
N PHE A 5 -34.22 10.04 22.66
CA PHE A 5 -33.02 10.86 22.45
C PHE A 5 -33.42 12.25 21.93
N THR A 6 -32.75 13.31 22.41
CA THR A 6 -33.06 14.67 21.98
C THR A 6 -32.35 15.00 20.66
N LEU A 7 -32.95 15.88 19.85
CA LEU A 7 -32.31 16.38 18.62
C LEU A 7 -31.01 17.15 18.92
N VAL A 8 -30.95 17.80 20.09
CA VAL A 8 -29.79 18.56 20.52
C VAL A 8 -28.61 17.64 20.84
N GLU A 9 -28.85 16.48 21.47
CA GLU A 9 -27.79 15.50 21.71
C GLU A 9 -27.21 14.98 20.40
N LEU A 10 -28.04 14.64 19.40
CA LEU A 10 -27.55 14.21 18.09
C LEU A 10 -26.75 15.30 17.38
N LEU A 11 -27.15 16.56 17.49
CA LEU A 11 -26.46 17.69 16.86
C LEU A 11 -25.04 17.85 17.40
N VAL A 12 -24.86 17.78 18.73
CA VAL A 12 -23.53 17.89 19.35
C VAL A 12 -22.65 16.70 18.98
N VAL A 13 -23.21 15.49 18.90
CA VAL A 13 -22.47 14.28 18.50
C VAL A 13 -21.94 14.40 17.07
N VAL A 14 -22.78 14.79 16.11
CA VAL A 14 -22.35 14.96 14.71
C VAL A 14 -21.34 16.10 14.56
N LEU A 15 -21.47 17.17 15.34
CA LEU A 15 -20.51 18.26 15.40
C LEU A 15 -19.12 17.77 15.84
N ILE A 16 -19.05 16.99 16.94
CA ILE A 16 -17.79 16.44 17.45
C ILE A 16 -17.17 15.48 16.43
N ILE A 17 -17.97 14.58 15.84
CA ILE A 17 -17.50 13.64 14.81
C ILE A 17 -16.97 14.41 13.59
N GLY A 18 -17.64 15.49 13.17
CA GLY A 18 -17.19 16.34 12.07
C GLY A 18 -15.81 16.96 12.33
N ILE A 19 -15.59 17.53 13.51
CA ILE A 19 -14.29 18.12 13.90
C ILE A 19 -13.20 17.05 13.90
N LEU A 20 -13.47 15.89 14.50
CA LEU A 20 -12.51 14.78 14.54
C LEU A 20 -12.21 14.25 13.13
N ALA A 21 -13.21 14.12 12.26
CA ALA A 21 -13.04 13.64 10.89
C ALA A 21 -12.18 14.59 10.04
N SER A 22 -12.37 15.92 10.19
CA SER A 22 -11.57 16.92 9.47
C SER A 22 -10.08 16.86 9.84
N ILE A 23 -9.75 16.54 11.08
CA ILE A 23 -8.35 16.36 11.53
C ILE A 23 -7.83 14.97 11.13
N ALA A 24 -8.66 13.93 11.26
CA ALA A 24 -8.25 12.55 11.00
C ALA A 24 -7.93 12.28 9.52
N MET A 25 -8.67 12.87 8.58
CA MET A 25 -8.52 12.59 7.15
C MET A 25 -7.11 12.92 6.58
N PRO A 26 -6.55 14.13 6.75
CA PRO A 26 -5.20 14.42 6.26
C PRO A 26 -4.12 13.57 6.96
N HIS A 27 -4.33 13.23 8.23
CA HIS A 27 -3.44 12.33 8.98
C HIS A 27 -3.45 10.92 8.38
N TYR A 28 -4.63 10.39 8.06
CA TYR A 28 -4.78 9.08 7.43
C TYR A 28 -4.12 9.04 6.05
N GLU A 29 -4.35 10.05 5.21
CA GLU A 29 -3.73 10.15 3.88
C GLU A 29 -2.21 10.15 3.96
N LYS A 30 -1.64 10.95 4.89
CA LYS A 30 -0.19 10.97 5.13
C LYS A 30 0.34 9.61 5.59
N ALA A 31 -0.38 8.91 6.48
CA ALA A 31 0.01 7.58 6.93
C ALA A 31 0.02 6.56 5.79
N VAL A 32 -1.01 6.57 4.94
CA VAL A 32 -1.08 5.70 3.75
C VAL A 32 0.04 6.04 2.76
N TRP A 33 0.31 7.32 2.53
CA TRP A 33 1.40 7.75 1.66
C TRP A 33 2.75 7.28 2.18
N ASN A 34 3.03 7.47 3.47
CA ASN A 34 4.26 6.99 4.11
C ASN A 34 4.40 5.47 4.01
N ALA A 35 3.32 4.71 4.23
CA ALA A 35 3.32 3.25 4.10
C ALA A 35 3.66 2.81 2.66
N ARG A 36 3.06 3.46 1.65
CA ARG A 36 3.37 3.21 0.24
C ARG A 36 4.83 3.54 -0.09
N THR A 37 5.33 4.68 0.38
CA THR A 37 6.74 5.09 0.17
C THR A 37 7.71 4.11 0.82
N SER A 38 7.41 3.64 2.04
CA SER A 38 8.21 2.60 2.72
C SER A 38 8.23 1.28 1.95
N GLN A 39 7.08 0.86 1.42
CA GLN A 39 6.97 -0.34 0.61
C GLN A 39 7.74 -0.22 -0.72
N LEU A 40 7.70 0.94 -1.36
CA LEU A 40 8.48 1.24 -2.56
C LEU A 40 9.98 1.18 -2.26
N TYR A 41 10.43 1.81 -1.17
CA TYR A 41 11.82 1.79 -0.76
C TYR A 41 12.33 0.36 -0.50
N THR A 42 11.54 -0.43 0.23
CA THR A 42 11.85 -1.84 0.49
C THR A 42 11.94 -2.65 -0.81
N SER A 43 11.00 -2.43 -1.73
CA SER A 43 10.99 -3.12 -3.03
C SER A 43 12.18 -2.71 -3.91
N ALA A 44 12.54 -1.43 -3.91
CA ALA A 44 13.69 -0.91 -4.65
C ALA A 44 15.01 -1.42 -4.08
N LYS A 45 15.13 -1.52 -2.74
CA LYS A 45 16.30 -2.11 -2.09
C LYS A 45 16.49 -3.57 -2.47
N ALA A 46 15.41 -4.36 -2.41
CA ALA A 46 15.43 -5.76 -2.87
C ALA A 46 15.84 -5.86 -4.36
N LEU A 47 15.41 -4.91 -5.19
CA LEU A 47 15.84 -4.80 -6.59
C LEU A 47 17.34 -4.58 -6.74
N SER A 48 17.91 -3.65 -5.98
CA SER A 48 19.34 -3.37 -6.00
C SER A 48 20.15 -4.59 -5.57
N GLU A 49 19.76 -5.23 -4.47
CA GLU A 49 20.44 -6.43 -3.95
C GLU A 49 20.43 -7.58 -4.95
N ALA A 50 19.29 -7.83 -5.61
CA ALA A 50 19.21 -8.89 -6.62
C ALA A 50 20.03 -8.59 -7.87
N GLN A 51 20.15 -7.31 -8.24
CA GLN A 51 20.99 -6.86 -9.36
C GLN A 51 22.48 -7.03 -9.04
N GLU A 52 22.91 -6.69 -7.82
CA GLU A 52 24.29 -6.91 -7.34
C GLU A 52 24.64 -8.41 -7.29
N LEU A 53 23.71 -9.23 -6.82
CA LEU A 53 23.87 -10.68 -6.80
C LEU A 53 24.02 -11.24 -8.23
N TYR A 54 23.18 -10.77 -9.16
CA TYR A 54 23.26 -11.18 -10.56
C TYR A 54 24.58 -10.73 -11.22
N TYR A 55 25.04 -9.51 -10.92
CA TYR A 55 26.32 -8.99 -11.38
C TYR A 55 27.48 -9.83 -10.87
N THR A 56 27.47 -10.20 -9.59
CA THR A 56 28.51 -11.07 -8.99
C THR A 56 28.57 -12.42 -9.69
N ALA A 57 27.42 -12.98 -10.09
CA ALA A 57 27.36 -14.28 -10.76
C ALA A 57 27.69 -14.23 -12.26
N ASN A 58 27.37 -13.13 -12.96
CA ASN A 58 27.41 -13.07 -14.44
C ASN A 58 28.36 -12.01 -15.00
N GLY A 59 29.01 -11.20 -14.15
CA GLY A 59 29.88 -10.08 -14.53
C GLY A 59 29.16 -8.89 -15.19
N ARG A 60 27.82 -8.88 -15.19
CA ARG A 60 26.98 -7.86 -15.83
C ARG A 60 25.64 -7.71 -15.12
N TYR A 61 25.06 -6.51 -15.14
CA TYR A 61 23.74 -6.27 -14.58
C TYR A 61 22.64 -6.89 -15.45
N ALA A 62 21.55 -7.29 -14.81
CA ALA A 62 20.41 -7.88 -15.48
C ALA A 62 19.60 -6.81 -16.22
N ASN A 63 19.50 -6.96 -17.54
CA ASN A 63 18.73 -6.11 -18.44
C ASN A 63 17.24 -6.52 -18.54
N ARG A 64 16.85 -7.62 -17.90
CA ARG A 64 15.47 -8.10 -17.88
C ARG A 64 15.06 -8.52 -16.46
N PHE A 65 13.86 -8.15 -16.03
CA PHE A 65 13.34 -8.53 -14.71
C PHE A 65 13.22 -10.05 -14.49
N SER A 66 13.17 -10.84 -15.56
CA SER A 66 13.13 -12.30 -15.49
C SER A 66 14.48 -12.96 -15.27
N SER A 67 15.60 -12.23 -15.40
CA SER A 67 16.94 -12.81 -15.29
C SER A 67 17.51 -12.81 -13.87
N PHE A 68 16.90 -12.07 -12.94
CA PHE A 68 17.22 -12.15 -11.51
C PHE A 68 15.98 -12.61 -10.73
N SER A 69 16.19 -13.31 -9.62
CA SER A 69 15.14 -14.01 -8.87
C SER A 69 14.43 -13.14 -7.82
N LEU A 70 13.83 -11.99 -8.18
CA LEU A 70 12.83 -11.38 -7.26
C LEU A 70 11.44 -11.87 -7.60
N GLN A 71 10.81 -12.40 -6.58
CA GLN A 71 9.42 -12.80 -6.61
C GLN A 71 8.55 -11.56 -6.34
N PHE A 72 8.27 -10.78 -7.38
CA PHE A 72 7.27 -9.72 -7.31
C PHE A 72 5.88 -10.36 -7.31
N ASP A 73 5.31 -10.53 -6.12
CA ASP A 73 4.01 -11.17 -5.89
C ASP A 73 2.87 -10.51 -6.71
N GLY A 74 2.97 -9.20 -6.95
CA GLY A 74 2.01 -8.44 -7.77
C GLY A 74 1.97 -8.83 -9.25
N LEU A 75 3.08 -9.28 -9.83
CA LEU A 75 3.14 -9.71 -11.25
C LEU A 75 2.64 -11.15 -11.43
N LYS A 76 2.74 -11.98 -10.38
CA LYS A 76 2.20 -13.34 -10.37
C LYS A 76 0.66 -13.32 -10.44
N LYS A 77 0.03 -12.35 -9.78
CA LYS A 77 -1.42 -12.15 -9.78
C LYS A 77 -1.97 -11.81 -11.18
N LEU A 78 -1.25 -11.00 -11.97
CA LEU A 78 -1.67 -10.63 -13.33
C LEU A 78 -1.63 -11.81 -14.31
N ARG A 79 -0.61 -12.68 -14.17
CA ARG A 79 -0.48 -13.89 -15.00
C ARG A 79 -1.56 -14.93 -14.67
N LEU A 80 -1.94 -15.06 -13.40
CA LEU A 80 -3.03 -15.95 -12.97
C LEU A 80 -4.40 -15.49 -13.49
N HIS A 81 -4.65 -14.18 -13.59
CA HIS A 81 -5.93 -13.67 -14.11
C HIS A 81 -6.09 -13.89 -15.62
N LEU A 82 -5.01 -13.80 -16.40
CA LEU A 82 -5.06 -14.06 -17.85
C LEU A 82 -5.21 -15.55 -18.20
N GLN A 83 -4.83 -16.46 -17.29
CA GLN A 83 -5.02 -17.90 -17.48
C GLN A 83 -6.40 -18.42 -17.04
N ALA A 84 -7.18 -17.63 -16.30
CA ALA A 84 -8.53 -18.00 -15.88
C ALA A 84 -9.63 -17.56 -16.87
N VAL A 85 -9.26 -16.89 -17.97
CA VAL A 85 -10.16 -16.40 -19.04
C VAL A 85 -10.06 -17.25 -20.32
N GLN A 86 -9.35 -18.38 -20.28
CA GLN A 86 -9.46 -19.48 -21.24
C GLN A 86 -9.81 -20.76 -20.50
#